data_AF-A0A7F8QKB6-F1
#
_entry.id   AF-A0A7F8QKB6-F1
#
_cell.length_a   1.000
_cell.length_b   1.000
_cell.length_c   1.000
_cell.angle_alpha   90.00
_cell.angle_beta   90.00
_cell.angle_gamma   90.00
#
_symmetry.space_group_name_H-M   'P 1'
#
loop_
_entity.id
_entity.type
_entity.pdbx_description
1 polymer ?
#
loop_
_entity_poly.entity_id
_entity_poly.type
_entity_poly.pdbx_seq_one_letter_code
_entity_poly.pdbx_strand_id
1 'polypeptide(L)'
;MRLFVGWLCLSLASVWLARRMWTLRSPLTRSLYVNMTSGPGGPAAAAGGRKENHQWYVCNREKLCESLQAVFVQSYLDQGTQIFLNNSIEKSGWLFIQLYHSFVSSVFSLFMSRTSINGLLGRGSMFVFSPDQFQRLLKINPDWKTHRLLDLGAGDGEVTKIMSPHFEEIYATELSETMIWQLQKKKYRVLGINEWQNTGFQYDVISCLNLLDRCDQPLTLLKDIRSVLEPTRGRVILALVLPFHPYVENDLSTALK
;
A
#
# COMPACT_ATOMS: atom_id res chain seq x y z
N MET A 1 5.23 47.20 -45.74
CA MET A 1 6.42 46.92 -44.89
C MET A 1 6.11 46.80 -43.40
N ARG A 2 5.40 47.74 -42.76
CA ARG A 2 5.16 47.72 -41.30
C ARG A 2 4.37 46.49 -40.78
N LEU A 3 3.39 46.02 -41.54
CA LEU A 3 2.59 44.84 -41.19
C LEU A 3 3.39 43.52 -41.26
N PHE A 4 4.34 43.43 -42.19
CA PHE A 4 5.18 42.23 -42.37
C PHE A 4 6.22 42.11 -41.24
N VAL A 5 6.79 43.24 -40.82
CA VAL A 5 7.70 43.29 -39.66
C VAL A 5 6.96 42.94 -38.38
N GLY A 6 5.71 43.41 -38.21
CA GLY A 6 4.86 43.04 -37.06
C GLY A 6 4.58 41.54 -37.00
N TRP A 7 4.24 40.92 -38.13
CA TRP A 7 3.99 39.47 -38.22
C TRP A 7 5.26 38.63 -37.97
N LEU A 8 6.41 39.09 -38.46
CA LEU A 8 7.70 38.42 -38.21
C LEU A 8 8.11 38.50 -36.73
N CYS A 9 7.91 39.66 -36.08
CA CYS A 9 8.19 39.80 -34.65
C CYS A 9 7.25 38.92 -33.80
N LEU A 10 5.96 38.82 -34.16
CA LEU A 10 4.98 37.98 -33.46
C LEU A 10 5.28 36.49 -33.62
N SER A 11 5.70 36.05 -34.81
CA SER A 11 6.08 34.65 -35.07
C SER A 11 7.41 34.28 -34.41
N LEU A 12 8.39 35.18 -34.38
CA LEU A 12 9.63 34.95 -33.65
C LEU A 12 9.41 34.95 -32.13
N ALA A 13 8.54 35.83 -31.61
CA ALA A 13 8.16 35.83 -30.20
C ALA A 13 7.37 34.57 -29.82
N SER A 14 6.47 34.07 -30.67
CA SER A 14 5.71 32.84 -30.42
C SER A 14 6.61 31.60 -30.49
N VAL A 15 7.57 31.54 -31.41
CA VAL A 15 8.60 30.48 -31.46
C VAL A 15 9.53 30.56 -30.27
N TRP A 16 9.88 31.76 -29.80
CA TRP A 16 10.71 31.93 -28.60
C TRP A 16 9.97 31.56 -27.32
N LEU A 17 8.68 31.91 -27.20
CA LEU A 17 7.79 31.45 -26.11
C LEU A 17 7.57 29.93 -26.16
N ALA A 18 7.32 29.37 -27.33
CA ALA A 18 7.18 27.92 -27.52
C ALA A 18 8.49 27.18 -27.20
N ARG A 19 9.65 27.73 -27.59
CA ARG A 19 10.97 27.20 -27.20
C ARG A 19 11.22 27.35 -25.71
N ARG A 20 10.85 28.47 -25.08
CA ARG A 20 10.99 28.68 -23.63
C ARG A 20 10.09 27.74 -22.82
N MET A 21 8.89 27.45 -23.33
CA MET A 21 7.99 26.41 -22.82
C MET A 21 8.55 24.99 -23.05
N TRP A 22 9.21 24.73 -24.18
CA TRP A 22 9.85 23.43 -24.46
C TRP A 22 11.18 23.20 -23.73
N THR A 23 11.89 24.26 -23.36
CA THR A 23 13.12 24.19 -22.53
C THR A 23 12.82 23.98 -21.05
N LEU A 24 11.55 24.05 -20.64
CA LEU A 24 11.09 23.59 -19.33
C LEU A 24 10.78 22.09 -19.39
N ARG A 25 11.84 21.29 -19.13
CA ARG A 25 11.78 19.90 -18.65
C ARG A 25 10.80 18.98 -19.39
N SER A 26 11.13 18.59 -20.63
CA SER A 26 10.43 17.45 -21.22
C SER A 26 10.75 16.18 -20.40
N PRO A 27 9.75 15.45 -19.87
CA PRO A 27 9.97 14.21 -19.12
C PRO A 27 10.66 13.14 -19.96
N LEU A 28 10.48 13.19 -21.28
CA LEU A 28 11.07 12.25 -22.24
C LEU A 28 12.57 12.43 -22.36
N THR A 29 13.08 13.66 -22.46
CA THR A 29 14.54 13.89 -22.48
C THR A 29 15.19 13.57 -21.14
N ARG A 30 14.48 13.77 -20.01
CA ARG A 30 14.96 13.35 -18.69
C ARG A 30 14.96 11.82 -18.54
N SER A 31 13.92 11.15 -19.02
CA SER A 31 13.81 9.68 -19.03
C SER A 31 14.87 9.05 -19.92
N LEU A 32 15.06 9.58 -21.14
CA LEU A 32 16.10 9.14 -22.07
C LEU A 32 17.51 9.44 -21.54
N TYR A 33 17.74 10.57 -20.89
CA TYR A 33 19.02 10.87 -20.25
C TYR A 33 19.29 9.92 -19.07
N VAL A 34 18.29 9.62 -18.23
CA VAL A 34 18.42 8.62 -17.17
C VAL A 34 18.68 7.24 -17.78
N ASN A 35 17.98 6.83 -18.83
CA ASN A 35 18.17 5.55 -19.55
C ASN A 35 19.45 5.46 -20.39
N MET A 36 20.09 6.59 -20.76
CA MET A 36 21.39 6.59 -21.47
C MET A 36 22.57 6.74 -20.51
N THR A 37 22.39 7.40 -19.36
CA THR A 37 23.42 7.53 -18.32
C THR A 37 23.47 6.33 -17.38
N SER A 38 22.34 5.66 -17.18
CA SER A 38 22.35 4.24 -16.82
C SER A 38 22.55 3.44 -18.10
N GLY A 39 23.74 2.86 -18.28
CA GLY A 39 23.98 1.90 -19.35
C GLY A 39 23.02 0.70 -19.24
N PRO A 40 23.24 -0.41 -19.97
CA PRO A 40 22.38 -1.60 -19.90
C PRO A 40 22.35 -2.31 -18.53
N GLY A 41 22.79 -1.66 -17.45
CA GLY A 41 22.42 -1.92 -16.07
C GLY A 41 21.93 -0.63 -15.40
N GLY A 42 20.61 -0.48 -15.23
CA GLY A 42 20.00 0.54 -14.37
C GLY A 42 20.48 0.44 -12.93
N PRO A 43 20.31 1.48 -12.08
CA PRO A 43 20.85 1.53 -10.71
C PRO A 43 20.17 0.58 -9.71
N ALA A 44 19.60 -0.54 -10.17
CA ALA A 44 18.96 -1.55 -9.32
C ALA A 44 19.39 -2.99 -9.65
N ALA A 45 20.32 -3.21 -10.57
CA ALA A 45 20.70 -4.56 -10.98
C ALA A 45 22.23 -4.73 -11.08
N ALA A 46 22.89 -4.99 -9.95
CA ALA A 46 24.04 -5.90 -9.85
C ALA A 46 24.60 -5.90 -8.42
N ALA A 47 24.17 -6.87 -7.60
CA ALA A 47 24.85 -7.37 -6.39
C ALA A 47 25.17 -6.39 -5.21
N GLY A 48 25.15 -5.06 -5.37
CA GLY A 48 25.50 -4.07 -4.34
C GLY A 48 24.33 -3.66 -3.43
N GLY A 49 23.12 -3.49 -3.98
CA GLY A 49 21.94 -3.02 -3.22
C GLY A 49 21.42 -4.00 -2.17
N ARG A 50 21.82 -5.29 -2.26
CA ARG A 50 21.46 -6.27 -1.24
C ARG A 50 22.09 -5.90 0.11
N LYS A 51 23.33 -5.41 0.16
CA LYS A 51 24.00 -5.03 1.41
C LYS A 51 23.42 -3.75 2.04
N GLU A 52 22.97 -2.79 1.24
CA GLU A 52 22.41 -1.52 1.75
C GLU A 52 21.00 -1.70 2.33
N ASN A 53 20.15 -2.52 1.70
CA ASN A 53 18.77 -2.72 2.15
C ASN A 53 18.65 -3.52 3.46
N HIS A 54 19.68 -4.28 3.86
CA HIS A 54 19.65 -4.96 5.16
C HIS A 54 19.58 -3.96 6.31
N GLN A 55 20.21 -2.78 6.16
CA GLN A 55 20.25 -1.77 7.23
C GLN A 55 18.86 -1.24 7.59
N TRP A 56 17.90 -1.24 6.65
CA TRP A 56 16.54 -0.76 6.90
C TRP A 56 15.76 -1.64 7.87
N TYR A 57 16.12 -2.92 7.96
CA TYR A 57 15.48 -3.85 8.89
C TYR A 57 16.20 -3.90 10.23
N VAL A 58 17.46 -3.48 10.35
CA VAL A 58 18.25 -3.64 11.59
C VAL A 58 17.63 -2.84 12.73
N CYS A 59 17.16 -3.53 13.77
CA CYS A 59 16.74 -2.92 15.02
C CYS A 59 17.87 -3.02 16.05
N ASN A 60 18.22 -1.90 16.68
CA ASN A 60 19.11 -1.93 17.85
C ASN A 60 18.32 -2.43 19.07
N ARG A 61 18.48 -3.71 19.40
CA ARG A 61 17.80 -4.39 20.51
C ARG A 61 18.12 -3.79 21.87
N GLU A 62 19.31 -3.23 22.07
CA GLU A 62 19.72 -2.63 23.34
C GLU A 62 18.90 -1.37 23.68
N LYS A 63 18.28 -0.75 22.66
CA LYS A 63 17.37 0.39 22.85
C LYS A 63 15.93 -0.02 23.17
N LEU A 64 15.59 -1.31 23.05
CA LEU A 64 14.29 -1.83 23.47
C LEU A 64 14.28 -2.04 24.98
N CYS A 65 13.13 -1.90 25.63
CA CYS A 65 13.01 -2.31 27.03
C CYS A 65 13.11 -3.84 27.18
N GLU A 66 13.49 -4.32 28.37
CA GLU A 66 13.76 -5.75 28.63
C GLU A 66 12.61 -6.67 28.22
N SER A 67 11.37 -6.27 28.49
CA SER A 67 10.18 -7.04 28.14
C SER A 67 10.03 -7.24 26.63
N LEU A 68 10.36 -6.22 25.83
CA LEU A 68 10.33 -6.30 24.37
C LEU A 68 11.54 -7.07 23.83
N GLN A 69 12.73 -6.91 24.42
CA GLN A 69 13.93 -7.62 23.98
C GLN A 69 13.74 -9.14 23.96
N ALA A 70 13.05 -9.69 24.96
CA ALA A 70 12.80 -11.13 25.10
C ALA A 70 11.83 -11.70 24.05
N VAL A 71 10.90 -10.87 23.55
CA VAL A 71 9.88 -11.29 22.57
C VAL A 71 10.11 -10.76 21.16
N PHE A 72 11.11 -9.89 20.98
CA PHE A 72 11.42 -9.26 19.71
C PHE A 72 11.82 -10.28 18.64
N VAL A 73 11.19 -10.15 17.46
CA VAL A 73 11.51 -10.94 16.27
C VAL A 73 12.01 -9.99 15.19
N GLN A 74 13.28 -10.16 14.81
CA GLN A 74 13.89 -9.38 13.74
C GLN A 74 13.37 -9.82 12.37
N SER A 75 12.69 -8.93 11.65
CA SER A 75 12.37 -9.10 10.23
C SER A 75 13.58 -8.86 9.34
N TYR A 76 13.49 -9.26 8.07
CA TYR A 76 14.57 -9.13 7.10
C TYR A 76 14.02 -9.13 5.68
N LEU A 77 14.84 -8.76 4.69
CA LEU A 77 14.51 -8.82 3.27
C LEU A 77 14.51 -10.29 2.79
N ASP A 78 13.42 -10.99 3.05
CA ASP A 78 13.24 -12.38 2.61
C ASP A 78 12.82 -12.48 1.13
N GLN A 79 12.65 -13.70 0.64
CA GLN A 79 12.27 -13.95 -0.75
C GLN A 79 10.89 -13.36 -1.09
N GLY A 80 9.91 -13.47 -0.18
CA GLY A 80 8.57 -12.91 -0.37
C GLY A 80 8.61 -11.38 -0.52
N THR A 81 9.41 -10.73 0.32
CA THR A 81 9.64 -9.28 0.27
C THR A 81 10.32 -8.88 -1.04
N GLN A 82 11.34 -9.63 -1.47
CA GLN A 82 12.03 -9.35 -2.74
C GLN A 82 11.08 -9.49 -3.95
N ILE A 83 10.22 -10.51 -3.96
CA ILE A 83 9.20 -10.70 -5.00
C ILE A 83 8.24 -9.51 -5.02
N PHE A 84 7.74 -9.09 -3.84
CA PHE A 84 6.86 -7.93 -3.74
C PHE A 84 7.52 -6.65 -4.27
N LEU A 85 8.79 -6.39 -3.93
CA LEU A 85 9.54 -5.24 -4.43
C LEU A 85 9.72 -5.28 -5.94
N ASN A 86 10.12 -6.43 -6.50
CA ASN A 86 10.28 -6.60 -7.95
C ASN A 86 8.96 -6.33 -8.68
N ASN A 87 7.86 -6.93 -8.20
CA ASN A 87 6.53 -6.71 -8.77
C ASN A 87 6.10 -5.24 -8.67
N SER A 88 6.44 -4.56 -7.57
CA SER A 88 6.14 -3.13 -7.39
C SER A 88 6.91 -2.26 -8.38
N ILE A 89 8.19 -2.56 -8.60
CA ILE A 89 9.05 -1.88 -9.59
C ILE A 89 8.49 -2.11 -11.01
N GLU A 90 8.18 -3.35 -11.37
CA GLU A 90 7.59 -3.68 -12.68
C GLU A 90 6.25 -2.96 -12.92
N LYS A 91 5.33 -3.02 -11.93
CA LYS A 91 4.03 -2.32 -11.99
C LYS A 91 4.17 -0.80 -12.12
N SER A 92 5.25 -0.22 -11.59
CA SER A 92 5.57 1.20 -11.68
C SER A 92 6.21 1.59 -13.02
N GLY A 93 7.08 0.72 -13.58
CA GLY A 93 7.85 1.00 -14.79
C GLY A 93 7.04 0.92 -16.09
N TRP A 94 6.04 0.02 -16.18
CA TRP A 94 5.32 -0.21 -17.43
C TRP A 94 4.08 0.67 -17.65
N LEU A 95 3.38 1.08 -16.58
CA LEU A 95 2.09 1.78 -16.73
C LEU A 95 2.19 3.31 -16.72
N PHE A 96 3.22 3.90 -16.13
CA PHE A 96 3.30 5.36 -16.09
C PHE A 96 3.75 5.99 -17.41
N ILE A 97 4.58 5.29 -18.21
CA ILE A 97 4.99 5.81 -19.53
C ILE A 97 3.87 5.67 -20.56
N GLN A 98 3.02 4.64 -20.47
CA GLN A 98 1.93 4.42 -21.43
C GLN A 98 0.58 5.06 -21.03
N LEU A 99 0.16 4.99 -19.75
CA LEU A 99 -1.11 5.62 -19.34
C LEU A 99 -1.04 7.14 -19.33
N TYR A 100 0.12 7.72 -19.01
CA TYR A 100 0.28 9.16 -18.97
C TYR A 100 0.21 9.79 -20.38
N HIS A 101 0.78 9.14 -21.39
CA HIS A 101 0.81 9.67 -22.76
C HIS A 101 -0.45 9.39 -23.58
N SER A 102 -1.23 8.34 -23.27
CA SER A 102 -2.41 7.98 -24.08
C SER A 102 -3.78 8.24 -23.43
N PHE A 103 -3.88 8.47 -22.11
CA PHE A 103 -5.19 8.51 -21.43
C PHE A 103 -5.61 9.88 -20.88
N VAL A 104 -4.68 10.82 -20.73
CA VAL A 104 -4.94 12.08 -20.01
C VAL A 104 -5.47 13.21 -20.90
N SER A 105 -5.42 13.14 -22.23
CA SER A 105 -5.77 14.32 -23.04
C SER A 105 -7.22 14.42 -23.55
N SER A 106 -8.10 13.41 -23.49
CA SER A 106 -9.41 13.58 -24.15
C SER A 106 -10.66 12.82 -23.64
N VAL A 107 -10.60 11.74 -22.83
CA VAL A 107 -11.82 10.92 -22.63
C VAL A 107 -12.23 10.70 -21.16
N PHE A 108 -11.33 10.82 -20.18
CA PHE A 108 -11.62 10.35 -18.80
C PHE A 108 -11.82 11.44 -17.74
N SER A 109 -11.97 12.71 -18.11
CA SER A 109 -12.19 13.80 -17.15
C SER A 109 -13.62 13.91 -16.61
N LEU A 110 -14.58 13.08 -17.06
CA LEU A 110 -16.00 13.27 -16.73
C LEU A 110 -16.65 12.19 -15.85
N PHE A 111 -16.10 10.97 -15.71
CA PHE A 111 -16.86 9.89 -15.05
C PHE A 111 -16.07 8.92 -14.16
N MET A 112 -14.88 9.26 -13.66
CA MET A 112 -14.19 8.35 -12.75
C MET A 112 -13.30 9.10 -11.75
N SER A 113 -13.60 8.99 -10.45
CA SER A 113 -12.71 9.49 -9.40
C SER A 113 -11.43 8.65 -9.39
N ARG A 114 -10.30 9.29 -9.08
CA ARG A 114 -8.94 8.73 -9.14
C ARG A 114 -8.75 7.46 -8.27
N THR A 115 -9.67 7.19 -7.34
CA THR A 115 -9.65 6.05 -6.42
C THR A 115 -10.07 4.73 -7.09
N SER A 116 -11.00 4.74 -8.05
CA SER A 116 -11.53 3.52 -8.67
C SER A 116 -10.55 2.85 -9.65
N ILE A 117 -9.63 3.62 -10.23
CA ILE A 117 -8.65 3.10 -11.20
C ILE A 117 -7.51 2.34 -10.49
N ASN A 118 -7.06 2.79 -9.33
CA ASN A 118 -5.98 2.11 -8.60
C ASN A 118 -6.42 0.79 -7.96
N GLY A 119 -7.64 0.74 -7.40
CA GLY A 119 -8.25 -0.50 -6.88
C GLY A 119 -8.55 -1.52 -7.98
N LEU A 120 -8.94 -1.06 -9.18
CA LEU A 120 -9.18 -1.94 -10.33
C LEU A 120 -7.87 -2.46 -10.95
N LEU A 121 -6.79 -1.68 -10.93
CA LEU A 121 -5.48 -2.05 -11.48
C LEU A 121 -4.59 -2.84 -10.51
N GLY A 122 -5.07 -3.17 -9.31
CA GLY A 122 -4.30 -3.90 -8.29
C GLY A 122 -3.01 -3.18 -7.92
N ARG A 123 -3.07 -1.84 -7.83
CA ARG A 123 -1.97 -0.98 -7.39
C ARG A 123 -2.20 -0.50 -5.98
N GLY A 124 -1.11 -0.37 -5.22
CA GLY A 124 -1.15 0.04 -3.82
C GLY A 124 -1.37 -1.12 -2.85
N SER A 125 -1.31 -2.37 -3.32
CA SER A 125 -1.29 -3.56 -2.45
C SER A 125 -0.22 -3.41 -1.39
N MET A 126 -0.60 -3.65 -0.14
CA MET A 126 0.34 -3.65 0.98
C MET A 126 1.07 -4.98 1.06
N PHE A 127 2.28 -4.92 1.61
CA PHE A 127 3.02 -6.10 2.06
C PHE A 127 3.51 -5.81 3.47
N VAL A 128 3.13 -6.65 4.43
CA VAL A 128 3.47 -6.48 5.84
C VAL A 128 4.46 -7.57 6.27
N PHE A 129 4.19 -8.81 5.90
CA PHE A 129 5.04 -9.96 6.18
C PHE A 129 4.87 -11.01 5.08
N SER A 130 5.89 -11.85 4.88
CA SER A 130 5.78 -13.09 4.10
C SER A 130 5.08 -14.21 4.90
N PRO A 131 4.74 -15.35 4.27
CA PRO A 131 4.25 -16.52 5.01
C PRO A 131 5.20 -16.97 6.13
N ASP A 132 6.51 -16.98 5.87
CA ASP A 132 7.51 -17.40 6.86
C ASP A 132 7.61 -16.40 8.02
N GLN A 133 7.52 -15.10 7.70
CA GLN A 133 7.52 -14.04 8.71
C GLN A 133 6.25 -14.08 9.57
N PHE A 134 5.08 -14.33 8.98
CA PHE A 134 3.82 -14.54 9.70
C PHE A 134 3.93 -15.70 10.69
N GLN A 135 4.40 -16.86 10.22
CA GLN A 135 4.56 -18.06 11.05
C GLN A 135 5.55 -17.83 12.19
N ARG A 136 6.67 -17.16 11.90
CA ARG A 136 7.68 -16.81 12.91
C ARG A 136 7.15 -15.83 13.95
N LEU A 137 6.40 -14.81 13.53
CA LEU A 137 5.81 -13.81 14.42
C LEU A 137 4.82 -14.47 15.40
N LEU A 138 3.95 -15.34 14.90
CA LEU A 138 2.96 -16.05 15.71
C LEU A 138 3.51 -17.30 16.40
N LYS A 139 4.75 -17.70 16.12
CA LYS A 139 5.37 -18.95 16.61
C LYS A 139 4.49 -20.16 16.29
N ILE A 140 4.04 -20.27 15.04
CA ILE A 140 3.21 -21.36 14.52
C ILE A 140 3.94 -22.10 13.40
N ASN A 141 3.51 -23.33 13.14
CA ASN A 141 4.02 -24.15 12.05
C ASN A 141 3.14 -23.97 10.78
N PRO A 142 3.61 -24.34 9.58
CA PRO A 142 2.83 -24.29 8.35
C PRO A 142 1.48 -25.03 8.43
N ASP A 143 1.44 -26.14 9.17
CA ASP A 143 0.25 -26.98 9.33
C ASP A 143 -0.70 -26.48 10.42
N TRP A 144 -0.34 -25.42 11.15
CA TRP A 144 -1.21 -24.84 12.17
C TRP A 144 -2.50 -24.33 11.52
N LYS A 145 -3.66 -24.73 12.08
CA LYS A 145 -4.99 -24.27 11.69
C LYS A 145 -5.75 -23.80 12.92
N THR A 146 -6.62 -22.80 12.72
CA THR A 146 -7.65 -22.40 13.68
C THR A 146 -8.92 -21.99 12.95
N HIS A 147 -9.94 -21.55 13.68
CA HIS A 147 -11.26 -21.34 13.11
C HIS A 147 -11.39 -19.98 12.39
N ARG A 148 -11.32 -18.84 13.10
CA ARG A 148 -11.73 -17.53 12.55
C ARG A 148 -10.61 -16.49 12.55
N LEU A 149 -10.39 -15.89 11.38
CA LEU A 149 -9.62 -14.65 11.20
C LEU A 149 -10.57 -13.49 10.94
N LEU A 150 -10.32 -12.35 11.58
CA LEU A 150 -10.85 -11.04 11.18
C LEU A 150 -9.70 -10.13 10.72
N ASP A 151 -9.75 -9.64 9.50
CA ASP A 151 -8.81 -8.65 8.97
C ASP A 151 -9.47 -7.28 8.84
N LEU A 152 -9.12 -6.37 9.75
CA LEU A 152 -9.68 -5.02 9.81
C LEU A 152 -8.97 -4.10 8.82
N GLY A 153 -9.73 -3.48 7.91
CA GLY A 153 -9.16 -2.62 6.86
C GLY A 153 -8.30 -3.41 5.88
N ALA A 154 -8.84 -4.53 5.37
CA ALA A 154 -8.09 -5.51 4.61
C ALA A 154 -7.59 -5.00 3.24
N GLY A 155 -8.10 -3.86 2.77
CA GLY A 155 -7.79 -3.33 1.45
C GLY A 155 -8.15 -4.33 0.34
N ASP A 156 -7.21 -4.61 -0.56
CA ASP A 156 -7.40 -5.57 -1.65
C ASP A 156 -7.30 -7.05 -1.21
N GLY A 157 -6.95 -7.31 0.05
CA GLY A 157 -6.84 -8.65 0.62
C GLY A 157 -5.55 -9.41 0.28
N GLU A 158 -4.52 -8.76 -0.27
CA GLU A 158 -3.25 -9.44 -0.56
C GLU A 158 -2.49 -9.85 0.72
N VAL A 159 -2.59 -9.08 1.80
CA VAL A 159 -2.03 -9.49 3.10
C VAL A 159 -2.90 -10.55 3.76
N THR A 160 -4.23 -10.43 3.66
CA THR A 160 -5.18 -11.45 4.12
C THR A 160 -4.89 -12.82 3.51
N LYS A 161 -4.52 -12.87 2.22
CA LYS A 161 -4.14 -14.08 1.50
C LYS A 161 -2.93 -14.81 2.10
N ILE A 162 -2.03 -14.10 2.76
CA ILE A 162 -0.87 -14.70 3.44
C ILE A 162 -1.31 -15.42 4.72
N MET A 163 -2.30 -14.88 5.41
CA MET A 163 -2.85 -15.44 6.66
C MET A 163 -3.88 -16.54 6.39
N SER A 164 -4.71 -16.39 5.35
CA SER A 164 -5.89 -17.21 5.09
C SER A 164 -5.67 -18.72 5.08
N PRO A 165 -4.53 -19.29 4.65
CA PRO A 165 -4.33 -20.74 4.69
C PRO A 165 -4.45 -21.33 6.09
N HIS A 166 -4.27 -20.54 7.16
CA HIS A 166 -4.30 -20.99 8.53
C HIS A 166 -5.70 -20.97 9.19
N PHE A 167 -6.74 -20.56 8.45
CA PHE A 167 -8.08 -20.32 9.01
C PHE A 167 -9.17 -20.98 8.18
N GLU A 168 -10.22 -21.46 8.84
CA GLU A 168 -11.40 -22.03 8.21
C GLU A 168 -12.35 -20.94 7.69
N GLU A 169 -12.52 -19.88 8.49
CA GLU A 169 -13.37 -18.75 8.17
C GLU A 169 -12.56 -17.44 8.17
N ILE A 170 -12.62 -16.72 7.06
CA ILE A 170 -11.93 -15.45 6.89
C ILE A 170 -12.96 -14.34 6.75
N TYR A 171 -12.95 -13.44 7.72
CA TYR A 171 -13.73 -12.22 7.76
C TYR A 171 -12.83 -11.02 7.47
N ALA A 172 -13.36 -10.04 6.76
CA ALA A 172 -12.62 -8.82 6.44
C ALA A 172 -13.56 -7.61 6.53
N THR A 173 -13.03 -6.46 6.92
CA THR A 173 -13.74 -5.18 6.82
C THR A 173 -13.00 -4.26 5.86
N GLU A 174 -13.75 -3.45 5.12
CA GLU A 174 -13.20 -2.45 4.22
C GLU A 174 -14.25 -1.38 3.92
N LEU A 175 -13.81 -0.15 3.63
CA LEU A 175 -14.66 0.99 3.31
C LEU A 175 -14.88 1.17 1.81
N SER A 176 -13.85 0.91 1.00
CA SER A 176 -13.93 1.13 -0.45
C SER A 176 -14.72 0.03 -1.14
N GLU A 177 -15.79 0.39 -1.87
CA GLU A 177 -16.58 -0.55 -2.68
C GLU A 177 -15.72 -1.39 -3.63
N THR A 178 -14.71 -0.77 -4.25
CA THR A 178 -13.80 -1.48 -5.16
C THR A 178 -12.97 -2.55 -4.45
N MET A 179 -12.54 -2.28 -3.22
CA MET A 179 -11.76 -3.21 -2.42
C MET A 179 -12.64 -4.32 -1.82
N ILE A 180 -13.85 -3.96 -1.34
CA ILE A 180 -14.89 -4.91 -0.95
C ILE A 180 -15.13 -5.94 -2.05
N TRP A 181 -15.27 -5.48 -3.30
CA TRP A 181 -15.44 -6.37 -4.45
C TRP A 181 -14.23 -7.30 -4.69
N GLN A 182 -12.99 -6.81 -4.49
CA GLN A 182 -11.79 -7.66 -4.58
C GLN A 182 -11.77 -8.73 -3.47
N LEU A 183 -12.13 -8.37 -2.24
CA LEU A 183 -12.23 -9.30 -1.12
C LEU A 183 -13.30 -10.39 -1.37
N GLN A 184 -14.47 -10.00 -1.88
CA GLN A 184 -15.53 -10.92 -2.25
C GLN A 184 -15.10 -11.89 -3.37
N LYS A 185 -14.36 -11.40 -4.38
CA LYS A 185 -13.76 -12.26 -5.42
C LYS A 185 -12.80 -13.30 -4.87
N LYS A 186 -12.08 -12.97 -3.79
CA LYS A 186 -11.22 -13.90 -3.05
C LYS A 186 -12.01 -14.83 -2.11
N LYS A 187 -13.34 -14.74 -2.10
CA LYS A 187 -14.28 -15.53 -1.28
C LYS A 187 -14.14 -15.27 0.23
N TYR A 188 -13.66 -14.08 0.62
CA TYR A 188 -13.68 -13.66 2.02
C TYR A 188 -15.08 -13.15 2.40
N ARG A 189 -15.46 -13.34 3.67
CA ARG A 189 -16.73 -12.86 4.23
C ARG A 189 -16.56 -11.39 4.63
N VAL A 190 -16.99 -10.48 3.78
CA VAL A 190 -16.88 -9.04 4.05
C VAL A 190 -17.98 -8.61 5.01
N LEU A 191 -17.61 -7.99 6.13
CA LEU A 191 -18.51 -7.45 7.14
C LEU A 191 -18.51 -5.92 7.09
N GLY A 192 -19.66 -5.32 7.40
CA GLY A 192 -19.76 -3.88 7.63
C GLY A 192 -18.97 -3.42 8.86
N ILE A 193 -18.61 -2.14 8.91
CA ILE A 193 -17.80 -1.54 10.00
C ILE A 193 -18.45 -1.67 11.39
N ASN A 194 -19.77 -1.81 11.45
CA ASN A 194 -20.53 -1.97 12.70
C ASN A 194 -21.00 -3.41 12.94
N GLU A 195 -20.71 -4.32 12.00
CA GLU A 195 -21.18 -5.70 12.05
C GLU A 195 -20.15 -6.62 12.69
N TRP A 196 -18.86 -6.36 12.49
CA TRP A 196 -17.79 -7.24 12.98
C TRP A 196 -17.75 -7.39 14.50
N GLN A 197 -18.28 -6.41 15.25
CA GLN A 197 -18.42 -6.51 16.71
C GLN A 197 -19.63 -7.37 17.15
N ASN A 198 -20.63 -7.54 16.28
CA ASN A 198 -21.97 -8.04 16.63
C ASN A 198 -22.31 -9.35 15.92
N THR A 199 -21.32 -10.21 15.67
CA THR A 199 -21.52 -11.45 14.91
C THR A 199 -22.04 -12.62 15.74
N GLY A 200 -22.08 -12.49 17.07
CA GLY A 200 -22.50 -13.55 17.99
C GLY A 200 -21.44 -14.64 18.22
N PHE A 201 -20.22 -14.45 17.71
CA PHE A 201 -19.09 -15.34 17.95
C PHE A 201 -17.81 -14.54 18.18
N GLN A 202 -16.75 -15.23 18.61
CA GLN A 202 -15.43 -14.67 18.84
C GLN A 202 -14.46 -15.06 17.72
N TYR A 203 -13.41 -14.26 17.56
CA TYR A 203 -12.33 -14.49 16.60
C TYR A 203 -11.08 -15.05 17.28
N ASP A 204 -10.45 -16.05 16.65
CA ASP A 204 -9.18 -16.61 17.13
C ASP A 204 -8.01 -15.67 16.86
N VAL A 205 -8.04 -14.99 15.71
CA VAL A 205 -7.03 -14.01 15.34
C VAL A 205 -7.70 -12.77 14.74
N ILE A 206 -7.27 -11.60 15.18
CA ILE A 206 -7.67 -10.31 14.60
C ILE A 206 -6.42 -9.58 14.10
N SER A 207 -6.38 -9.22 12.82
CA SER A 207 -5.35 -8.35 12.26
C SER A 207 -5.87 -6.93 12.10
N CYS A 208 -5.03 -5.96 12.46
CA CYS A 208 -5.26 -4.53 12.30
C CYS A 208 -3.95 -3.91 11.82
N LEU A 209 -3.80 -3.83 10.50
CA LEU A 209 -2.52 -3.60 9.84
C LEU A 209 -2.51 -2.21 9.18
N ASN A 210 -1.69 -1.29 9.69
CA ASN A 210 -1.60 0.10 9.21
C ASN A 210 -2.96 0.82 9.17
N LEU A 211 -3.79 0.52 10.18
CA LEU A 211 -5.14 1.08 10.33
C LEU A 211 -5.22 2.06 11.49
N LEU A 212 -4.50 1.82 12.60
CA LEU A 212 -4.56 2.65 13.80
C LEU A 212 -4.12 4.09 13.56
N ASP A 213 -3.21 4.31 12.61
CA ASP A 213 -2.73 5.61 12.17
C ASP A 213 -3.75 6.37 11.30
N ARG A 214 -4.84 5.73 10.88
CA ARG A 214 -5.87 6.32 10.01
C ARG A 214 -7.27 6.28 10.64
N CYS A 215 -7.34 5.95 11.92
CA CYS A 215 -8.59 5.80 12.66
C CYS A 215 -8.82 7.00 13.58
N ASP A 216 -10.05 7.51 13.62
CA ASP A 216 -10.46 8.59 14.53
C ASP A 216 -10.32 8.22 16.01
N GLN A 217 -10.63 6.97 16.35
CA GLN A 217 -10.76 6.48 17.73
C GLN A 217 -9.94 5.19 17.92
N PRO A 218 -8.60 5.22 17.80
CA PRO A 218 -7.78 4.00 17.79
C PRO A 218 -7.84 3.25 19.13
N LEU A 219 -8.02 3.95 20.26
CA LEU A 219 -8.19 3.30 21.56
C LEU A 219 -9.54 2.60 21.70
N THR A 220 -10.60 3.13 21.09
CA THR A 220 -11.91 2.48 21.05
C THR A 220 -11.82 1.23 20.17
N LEU A 221 -11.19 1.32 19.00
CA LEU A 221 -10.96 0.17 18.14
C LEU A 221 -10.21 -0.96 18.87
N LEU A 222 -9.17 -0.63 19.65
CA LEU A 222 -8.45 -1.63 20.45
C LEU A 222 -9.31 -2.27 21.54
N LYS A 223 -10.23 -1.52 22.17
CA LYS A 223 -11.18 -2.05 23.15
C LYS A 223 -12.19 -2.99 22.48
N ASP A 224 -12.67 -2.61 21.29
CA ASP A 224 -13.61 -3.42 20.52
C ASP A 224 -12.95 -4.70 20.01
N ILE A 225 -11.70 -4.63 19.53
CA ILE A 225 -10.90 -5.82 19.19
C ILE A 225 -10.84 -6.77 20.38
N ARG A 226 -10.54 -6.25 21.58
CA ARG A 226 -10.47 -7.07 22.80
C ARG A 226 -11.82 -7.71 23.17
N SER A 227 -12.94 -7.06 22.92
CA SER A 227 -14.26 -7.56 23.34
C SER A 227 -14.76 -8.74 22.50
N VAL A 228 -14.30 -8.86 21.25
CA VAL A 228 -14.69 -9.94 20.32
C VAL A 228 -13.59 -10.96 20.05
N LEU A 229 -12.41 -10.76 20.63
CA LEU A 229 -11.33 -11.74 20.59
C LEU A 229 -11.65 -12.93 21.49
N GLU A 230 -11.27 -14.13 21.08
CA GLU A 230 -11.36 -15.31 21.94
C GLU A 230 -10.51 -15.09 23.22
N PRO A 231 -11.08 -15.25 24.43
CA PRO A 231 -10.49 -14.76 25.67
C PRO A 231 -9.30 -15.56 26.19
N THR A 232 -9.12 -16.81 25.77
CA THR A 232 -8.09 -17.70 26.36
C THR A 232 -6.82 -17.81 25.53
N ARG A 233 -6.95 -17.82 24.21
CA ARG A 233 -5.91 -18.13 23.23
C ARG A 233 -5.91 -17.16 22.04
N GLY A 234 -6.90 -16.27 21.96
CA GLY A 234 -7.01 -15.30 20.89
C GLY A 234 -5.78 -14.41 20.76
N ARG A 235 -5.45 -14.02 19.53
CA ARG A 235 -4.25 -13.23 19.22
C ARG A 235 -4.59 -12.02 18.37
N VAL A 236 -3.90 -10.91 18.62
CA VAL A 236 -4.02 -9.69 17.81
C VAL A 236 -2.70 -9.44 17.08
N ILE A 237 -2.80 -9.12 15.80
CA ILE A 237 -1.66 -8.71 14.97
C ILE A 237 -1.84 -7.24 14.65
N LEU A 238 -0.91 -6.41 15.13
CA LEU A 238 -0.89 -4.98 14.86
C LEU A 238 0.30 -4.65 13.97
N ALA A 239 0.08 -3.84 12.94
CA ALA A 239 1.15 -3.16 12.21
C ALA A 239 0.92 -1.65 12.30
N LEU A 240 1.98 -0.92 12.63
CA LEU A 240 1.98 0.53 12.71
C LEU A 240 3.35 1.07 12.31
N VAL A 241 3.35 2.30 11.78
CA VAL A 241 4.58 3.02 11.46
C VAL A 241 5.04 3.82 12.68
N LEU A 242 6.34 3.78 12.96
CA LEU A 242 6.97 4.55 14.03
C LEU A 242 7.93 5.61 13.45
N PRO A 243 8.02 6.81 14.07
CA PRO A 243 7.20 7.29 15.19
C PRO A 243 5.72 7.43 14.82
N PHE A 244 4.83 7.19 15.79
CA PHE A 244 3.39 7.17 15.55
C PHE A 244 2.86 8.59 15.29
N HIS A 245 2.40 8.84 14.07
CA HIS A 245 1.82 10.11 13.63
C HIS A 245 0.48 9.82 12.93
N PRO A 246 -0.63 9.78 13.68
CA PRO A 246 -1.93 9.47 13.08
C PRO A 246 -2.37 10.61 12.15
N TYR A 247 -2.93 10.23 11.02
CA TYR A 247 -3.55 11.11 10.05
C TYR A 247 -4.89 10.50 9.63
N VAL A 248 -5.98 11.19 9.96
CA VAL A 248 -7.30 10.83 9.47
C VAL A 248 -7.58 11.67 8.22
N GLU A 249 -7.92 10.99 7.13
CA GLU A 249 -8.50 11.67 5.96
C GLU A 249 -9.89 12.15 6.35
N ASN A 250 -10.04 13.45 6.63
CA ASN A 250 -11.34 14.05 6.81
C ASN A 250 -12.08 14.03 5.46
N ASP A 251 -13.09 13.17 5.33
CA ASP A 251 -14.06 13.32 4.27
C ASP A 251 -14.71 14.70 4.41
N LEU A 252 -14.66 15.49 3.33
CA LEU A 252 -15.33 16.78 3.16
C LEU A 252 -16.88 16.72 3.29
N SER A 253 -17.44 15.64 3.84
CA SER A 253 -18.86 15.48 4.14
C SER A 253 -19.33 16.29 5.36
N THR A 254 -18.42 16.90 6.12
CA THR A 254 -18.78 17.82 7.23
C THR A 254 -19.01 19.28 6.77
N ALA A 255 -18.98 19.57 5.47
CA ALA A 255 -19.29 20.90 4.92
C ALA A 255 -20.79 21.16 4.67
N LEU A 256 -21.68 20.21 5.02
CA LEU A 256 -23.13 20.41 5.01
C LEU A 256 -23.72 19.91 6.33
N LYS A 257 -23.57 20.73 7.37
CA LYS A 257 -24.52 20.82 8.48
C LYS A 257 -25.04 22.24 8.56
#